data_AF-A0A2R6KR65-F1
#
_entry.id   AF-A0A2R6KR65-F1
#
_cell.length_a   1.000
_cell.length_b   1.000
_cell.length_c   1.000
_cell.angle_alpha   90.00
_cell.angle_beta   90.00
_cell.angle_gamma   90.00
#
_symmetry.space_group_name_H-M   'P 1'
#
loop_
_entity.id
_entity.type
_entity.pdbx_description
1 polymer ?
#
loop_
_entity_poly.entity_id
_entity_poly.type
_entity_poly.pdbx_seq_one_letter_code
_entity_poly.pdbx_strand_id
1 'polypeptide(L)'
;MHAHLLAGDCTTTFDGDRSYEKRGRVVCLRKPDDTLLVHDAAGYRPVAWLTRPETSMAVGSPPTVEARDGDDRLRVMFHETSVDVRVPVSSAGETVGPCPDCPGALVERSGTLACTDCDREHALPAGATVLESTCDCGLPRLSVTRGATVEVCASRSCEPLDAAIEAALDRRFDCPDCGRDMRVVRAGGLLLGCDGYPDCDVSVSLPDEACDGVCDCGLPTAGGRCLDADCPSP
;
A
#
# COMPACT_ATOMS: atom_id res chain seq x y z
N MET A 1 -9.47 -8.79 11.60
CA MET A 1 -8.38 -8.49 12.58
C MET A 1 -8.95 -8.10 13.95
N HIS A 2 -8.14 -8.12 15.03
CA HIS A 2 -8.57 -7.70 16.38
C HIS A 2 -7.58 -6.69 17.00
N ALA A 3 -8.10 -5.67 17.66
CA ALA A 3 -7.33 -4.80 18.55
C ALA A 3 -7.57 -5.21 20.01
N HIS A 4 -6.61 -4.95 20.89
CA HIS A 4 -6.75 -5.16 22.33
C HIS A 4 -6.99 -3.82 23.00
N LEU A 5 -8.18 -3.66 23.59
CA LEU A 5 -8.59 -2.47 24.32
C LEU A 5 -8.50 -2.75 25.82
N LEU A 6 -7.67 -1.98 26.49
CA LEU A 6 -7.46 -2.01 27.93
C LEU A 6 -7.83 -0.65 28.51
N ALA A 7 -8.53 -0.62 29.63
CA ALA A 7 -8.77 0.62 30.35
C ALA A 7 -8.72 0.38 31.84
N GLY A 8 -8.29 1.38 32.59
CA GLY A 8 -8.13 1.23 34.02
C GLY A 8 -7.13 2.20 34.61
N ASP A 9 -6.88 1.99 35.89
CA ASP A 9 -5.93 2.74 36.69
C ASP A 9 -4.52 2.17 36.49
N CYS A 10 -3.58 2.97 36.01
CA CYS A 10 -2.26 2.48 35.61
C CYS A 10 -1.12 3.47 35.92
N THR A 11 0.11 2.95 35.84
CA THR A 11 1.33 3.73 35.65
C THR A 11 1.86 3.49 34.24
N THR A 12 2.09 4.56 33.50
CA THR A 12 2.66 4.54 32.15
C THR A 12 4.08 5.10 32.20
N THR A 13 5.04 4.31 31.78
CA THR A 13 6.46 4.68 31.72
C THR A 13 6.92 4.60 30.28
N PHE A 14 7.59 5.64 29.81
CA PHE A 14 8.30 5.63 28.54
C PHE A 14 9.79 5.84 28.83
N ASP A 15 10.63 4.96 28.31
CA ASP A 15 12.09 5.04 28.36
C ASP A 15 12.61 5.19 26.92
N GLY A 16 13.49 6.15 26.67
CA GLY A 16 14.01 6.49 25.34
C GLY A 16 14.87 7.75 25.42
N ASP A 17 14.96 8.53 24.34
CA ASP A 17 15.64 9.85 24.35
C ASP A 17 15.10 10.80 25.43
N ARG A 18 13.83 10.62 25.80
CA ARG A 18 13.17 11.31 26.90
C ARG A 18 12.43 10.32 27.77
N SER A 19 12.93 10.06 28.96
CA SER A 19 12.22 9.23 29.93
C SER A 19 11.16 10.02 30.70
N TYR A 20 9.98 9.44 30.87
CA TYR A 20 8.94 9.99 31.72
C TYR A 20 8.03 8.91 32.29
N GLU A 21 7.41 9.23 33.43
CA GLU A 21 6.40 8.41 34.08
C GLU A 21 5.13 9.23 34.31
N LYS A 22 3.97 8.60 34.10
CA LYS A 22 2.66 9.20 34.30
C LYS A 22 1.75 8.22 35.05
N ARG A 23 0.99 8.75 36.00
CA ARG A 23 0.00 8.00 36.79
C ARG A 23 -1.40 8.51 36.48
N GLY A 24 -2.34 7.61 36.26
CA GLY A 24 -3.75 7.99 36.11
C GLY A 24 -4.62 6.84 35.62
N ARG A 25 -5.89 7.15 35.32
CA ARG A 25 -6.79 6.25 34.61
C ARG A 25 -6.71 6.53 33.11
N VAL A 26 -6.42 5.51 32.32
CA VAL A 26 -6.19 5.64 30.87
C VAL A 26 -7.00 4.62 30.08
N VAL A 27 -7.10 4.89 28.77
CA VAL A 27 -7.46 3.90 27.75
C VAL A 27 -6.19 3.58 26.96
N CYS A 28 -5.85 2.30 26.90
CA CYS A 28 -4.73 1.76 26.15
C CYS A 28 -5.24 0.90 25.00
N LEU A 29 -4.87 1.25 23.77
CA LEU A 29 -5.23 0.53 22.55
C LEU A 29 -3.96 -0.07 21.94
N ARG A 30 -3.91 -1.40 21.85
CA ARG A 30 -2.91 -2.14 21.06
C ARG A 30 -3.57 -2.57 19.75
N LYS A 31 -3.07 -2.03 18.63
CA LYS A 31 -3.56 -2.33 17.27
C LYS A 31 -3.02 -3.68 16.76
N PRO A 32 -3.56 -4.21 15.64
CA PRO A 32 -3.05 -5.44 15.03
C PRO A 32 -1.58 -5.39 14.60
N ASP A 33 -1.07 -4.20 14.25
CA ASP A 33 0.34 -3.94 13.93
C ASP A 33 1.19 -3.63 15.18
N ASP A 34 0.67 -4.01 16.36
CA ASP A 34 1.26 -3.82 17.68
C ASP A 34 1.48 -2.35 18.11
N THR A 35 1.06 -1.39 17.29
CA THR A 35 1.04 0.03 17.67
C THR A 35 0.26 0.20 18.97
N LEU A 36 0.91 0.80 19.96
CA LEU A 36 0.37 1.04 21.28
C LEU A 36 0.06 2.52 21.46
N LEU A 37 -1.20 2.84 21.77
CA LEU A 37 -1.65 4.21 22.04
C LEU A 37 -2.24 4.27 23.46
N VAL A 38 -1.80 5.24 24.25
CA VAL A 38 -2.30 5.47 25.62
C VAL A 38 -2.93 6.85 25.68
N HIS A 39 -4.23 6.93 25.94
CA HIS A 39 -4.97 8.18 26.08
C HIS A 39 -5.44 8.36 27.52
N ASP A 40 -5.27 9.58 28.05
CA ASP A 40 -5.95 10.00 29.29
C ASP A 40 -7.30 10.67 28.96
N ALA A 41 -7.87 11.37 29.92
CA ALA A 41 -9.18 12.01 29.77
C ALA A 41 -9.18 13.28 28.91
N ALA A 42 -8.03 13.84 28.51
CA ALA A 42 -7.96 15.16 27.89
C ALA A 42 -6.98 15.24 26.71
N GLY A 43 -7.30 16.12 25.77
CA GLY A 43 -6.46 16.34 24.59
C GLY A 43 -6.65 15.27 23.50
N TYR A 44 -6.36 15.66 22.27
CA TYR A 44 -6.54 14.79 21.11
C TYR A 44 -5.36 13.82 20.91
N ARG A 45 -4.20 14.12 21.50
CA ARG A 45 -2.98 13.30 21.36
C ARG A 45 -2.90 12.27 22.48
N PRO A 46 -2.39 11.06 22.21
CA PRO A 46 -2.07 10.12 23.26
C PRO A 46 -1.02 10.69 24.22
N VAL A 47 -1.13 10.36 25.51
CA VAL A 47 -0.16 10.73 26.53
C VAL A 47 1.15 9.94 26.41
N ALA A 48 1.10 8.76 25.80
CA ALA A 48 2.24 7.95 25.40
C ALA A 48 1.84 7.07 24.21
N TRP A 49 2.77 6.83 23.30
CA TRP A 49 2.55 5.91 22.19
C TRP A 49 3.88 5.32 21.72
N LEU A 50 3.80 4.14 21.10
CA LEU A 50 4.90 3.55 20.34
C LEU A 50 4.31 2.89 19.10
N THR A 51 4.77 3.29 17.93
CA THR A 51 4.23 2.84 16.64
C THR A 51 5.07 1.73 16.06
N ARG A 52 4.44 0.66 15.57
CA ARG A 52 5.11 -0.50 14.93
C ARG A 52 6.32 -1.02 15.72
N PRO A 53 6.16 -1.33 17.01
CA PRO A 53 7.26 -1.84 17.80
C PRO A 53 7.75 -3.19 17.27
N GLU A 54 9.05 -3.45 17.40
CA GLU A 54 9.65 -4.75 17.10
C GLU A 54 9.06 -5.87 17.97
N THR A 55 8.69 -5.53 19.21
CA THR A 55 8.06 -6.47 20.14
C THR A 55 6.96 -5.79 20.95
N SER A 56 5.86 -6.52 21.20
CA SER A 56 4.88 -6.10 22.19
C SER A 56 4.21 -7.27 22.89
N MET A 57 3.95 -7.13 24.19
CA MET A 57 3.41 -8.19 25.03
C MET A 57 2.45 -7.62 26.07
N ALA A 58 1.42 -8.39 26.43
CA ALA A 58 0.56 -8.12 27.58
C ALA A 58 0.62 -9.34 28.51
N VAL A 59 1.05 -9.13 29.76
CA VAL A 59 1.28 -10.22 30.73
C VAL A 59 0.71 -9.89 32.11
N GLY A 60 0.26 -10.91 32.83
CA GLY A 60 -0.23 -10.77 34.21
C GLY A 60 -1.72 -10.38 34.31
N SER A 61 -2.18 -10.26 35.56
CA SER A 61 -3.55 -9.83 35.91
C SER A 61 -3.50 -9.10 37.26
N PRO A 62 -3.66 -7.77 37.31
CA PRO A 62 -3.88 -6.86 36.17
C PRO A 62 -2.70 -6.85 35.19
N PRO A 63 -2.95 -6.62 33.89
CA PRO A 63 -1.94 -6.74 32.86
C PRO A 63 -0.90 -5.62 32.92
N THR A 64 0.34 -5.97 32.59
CA THR A 64 1.36 -5.04 32.13
C THR A 64 1.48 -5.18 30.63
N VAL A 65 1.27 -4.09 29.89
CA VAL A 65 1.54 -4.02 28.45
C VAL A 65 2.90 -3.39 28.24
N GLU A 66 3.73 -4.01 27.42
CA GLU A 66 5.04 -3.50 27.06
C GLU A 66 5.22 -3.55 25.56
N ALA A 67 5.79 -2.48 24.99
CA ALA A 67 6.17 -2.37 23.60
C ALA A 67 7.60 -1.82 23.51
N ARG A 68 8.39 -2.31 22.55
CA ARG A 68 9.79 -1.89 22.34
C ARG A 68 10.11 -1.70 20.87
N ASP A 69 10.89 -0.67 20.58
CA ASP A 69 11.42 -0.36 19.26
C ASP A 69 12.84 0.22 19.42
N GLY A 70 13.86 -0.57 19.10
CA GLY A 70 15.25 -0.23 19.43
C GLY A 70 15.44 0.03 20.94
N ASP A 71 15.94 1.22 21.28
CA ASP A 71 16.15 1.64 22.67
C ASP A 71 14.86 2.20 23.32
N ASP A 72 13.83 2.51 22.53
CA ASP A 72 12.57 3.03 23.04
C ASP A 72 11.72 1.90 23.64
N ARG A 73 11.19 2.13 24.83
CA ARG A 73 10.31 1.21 25.55
C ARG A 73 9.12 1.95 26.13
N LEU A 74 7.93 1.52 25.78
CA LEU A 74 6.68 1.95 26.40
C LEU A 74 6.13 0.83 27.27
N ARG A 75 5.95 1.10 28.57
CA ARG A 75 5.34 0.18 29.53
C ARG A 75 4.09 0.80 30.16
N VAL A 76 2.99 0.06 30.15
CA VAL A 76 1.72 0.42 30.80
C VAL A 76 1.39 -0.66 31.83
N MET A 77 1.61 -0.37 33.10
CA MET A 77 1.34 -1.29 34.21
C MET A 77 -0.01 -0.93 34.83
N PHE A 78 -1.04 -1.74 34.57
CA PHE A 78 -2.34 -1.56 35.20
C PHE A 78 -2.28 -2.02 36.66
N HIS A 79 -2.84 -1.21 37.55
CA HIS A 79 -3.07 -1.53 38.96
C HIS A 79 -4.49 -2.06 39.18
N GLU A 80 -5.42 -1.62 38.31
CA GLU A 80 -6.81 -2.07 38.26
C GLU A 80 -7.27 -1.96 36.80
N THR A 81 -7.90 -3.01 36.25
CA THR A 81 -8.53 -2.97 34.92
C THR A 81 -10.04 -2.84 35.04
N SER A 82 -10.60 -1.86 34.34
CA SER A 82 -12.04 -1.72 34.12
C SER A 82 -12.48 -2.28 32.76
N VAL A 83 -11.56 -2.35 31.78
CA VAL A 83 -11.79 -2.97 30.47
C VAL A 83 -10.55 -3.80 30.11
N ASP A 84 -10.78 -5.02 29.67
CA ASP A 84 -9.77 -5.90 29.06
C ASP A 84 -10.48 -6.78 28.04
N VAL A 85 -10.46 -6.36 26.76
CA VAL A 85 -11.22 -7.03 25.71
C VAL A 85 -10.52 -6.95 24.36
N ARG A 86 -10.67 -7.99 23.56
CA ARG A 86 -10.32 -7.96 22.14
C ARG A 86 -11.53 -7.52 21.34
N VAL A 87 -11.38 -6.45 20.57
CA VAL A 87 -12.43 -5.90 19.72
C VAL A 87 -12.11 -6.17 18.25
N PRO A 88 -13.08 -6.61 17.44
CA PRO A 88 -12.87 -6.74 15.99
C PRO A 88 -12.62 -5.35 15.40
N VAL A 89 -11.63 -5.28 14.52
CA VAL A 89 -11.31 -4.07 13.76
C VAL A 89 -10.99 -4.46 12.31
N SER A 90 -11.20 -3.50 11.41
CA SER A 90 -10.90 -3.64 10.00
C SER A 90 -10.09 -2.44 9.50
N SER A 91 -9.61 -2.56 8.27
CA SER A 91 -9.28 -1.39 7.47
C SER A 91 -10.53 -0.52 7.30
N ALA A 92 -10.34 0.79 7.35
CA ALA A 92 -11.39 1.78 7.14
C ALA A 92 -10.95 2.72 6.02
N GLY A 93 -11.79 2.90 5.01
CA GLY A 93 -11.46 3.63 3.79
C GLY A 93 -12.70 3.96 2.98
N GLU A 94 -12.51 4.37 1.72
CA GLU A 94 -13.61 4.63 0.80
C GLU A 94 -14.24 3.32 0.35
N THR A 95 -15.58 3.23 0.38
CA THR A 95 -16.28 1.98 0.01
C THR A 95 -16.27 1.79 -1.49
N VAL A 96 -15.81 0.63 -1.94
CA VAL A 96 -15.67 0.29 -3.35
C VAL A 96 -16.76 -0.66 -3.83
N GLY A 97 -17.20 -1.59 -2.99
CA GLY A 97 -18.18 -2.59 -3.37
C GLY A 97 -18.28 -3.74 -2.37
N PRO A 98 -19.07 -4.78 -2.66
CA PRO A 98 -19.15 -5.97 -1.82
C PRO A 98 -17.88 -6.82 -1.92
N CYS A 99 -17.57 -7.54 -0.85
CA CYS A 99 -16.55 -8.58 -0.90
C CYS A 99 -17.10 -9.82 -1.64
N PRO A 100 -16.35 -10.43 -2.58
CA PRO A 100 -16.80 -11.65 -3.26
C PRO A 100 -16.81 -12.89 -2.35
N ASP A 101 -16.07 -12.88 -1.23
CA ASP A 101 -15.86 -14.06 -0.38
C ASP A 101 -16.70 -14.05 0.90
N CYS A 102 -17.31 -12.92 1.27
CA CYS A 102 -18.05 -12.78 2.52
C CYS A 102 -19.06 -11.62 2.47
N PRO A 103 -19.95 -11.47 3.48
CA PRO A 103 -20.93 -10.39 3.53
C PRO A 103 -20.35 -8.97 3.72
N GLY A 104 -19.04 -8.83 3.97
CA GLY A 104 -18.40 -7.55 4.21
C GLY A 104 -18.25 -6.67 2.97
N ALA A 105 -17.83 -5.43 3.19
CA ALA A 105 -17.52 -4.47 2.12
C ALA A 105 -16.02 -4.50 1.80
N LEU A 106 -15.67 -4.20 0.56
CA LEU A 106 -14.32 -3.79 0.16
C LEU A 106 -14.19 -2.28 0.32
N VAL A 107 -13.12 -1.85 0.98
CA VAL A 107 -12.74 -0.45 1.12
C VAL A 107 -11.36 -0.22 0.51
N GLU A 108 -11.16 0.91 -0.16
CA GLU A 108 -9.85 1.39 -0.61
C GLU A 108 -9.23 2.27 0.47
N ARG A 109 -7.98 1.96 0.80
CA ARG A 109 -7.16 2.80 1.67
C ARG A 109 -5.70 2.72 1.27
N SER A 110 -5.15 3.84 0.82
CA SER A 110 -3.71 4.01 0.61
C SER A 110 -3.11 3.01 -0.39
N GLY A 111 -3.81 2.79 -1.50
CA GLY A 111 -3.39 1.87 -2.56
C GLY A 111 -3.65 0.40 -2.21
N THR A 112 -4.59 0.10 -1.32
CA THR A 112 -4.94 -1.27 -0.94
C THR A 112 -6.45 -1.40 -0.83
N LEU A 113 -7.03 -2.39 -1.49
CA LEU A 113 -8.40 -2.84 -1.21
C LEU A 113 -8.37 -3.82 -0.04
N ALA A 114 -9.19 -3.60 0.96
CA ALA A 114 -9.30 -4.49 2.11
C ALA A 114 -10.77 -4.78 2.42
N CYS A 115 -11.06 -6.00 2.84
CA CYS A 115 -12.39 -6.35 3.31
C CYS A 115 -12.61 -5.89 4.77
N THR A 116 -13.84 -5.51 5.11
CA THR A 116 -14.22 -5.17 6.49
C THR A 116 -14.44 -6.37 7.39
N ASP A 117 -14.75 -7.54 6.83
CA ASP A 117 -15.26 -8.69 7.59
C ASP A 117 -14.36 -9.94 7.50
N CYS A 118 -13.51 -10.03 6.47
CA CYS A 118 -12.52 -11.11 6.31
C CYS A 118 -11.12 -10.53 6.07
N ASP A 119 -10.10 -11.39 6.08
CA ASP A 119 -8.70 -10.97 5.95
C ASP A 119 -8.26 -10.79 4.48
N ARG A 120 -9.21 -10.56 3.54
CA ARG A 120 -8.90 -10.33 2.13
C ARG A 120 -8.32 -8.93 1.93
N GLU A 121 -7.16 -8.87 1.30
CA GLU A 121 -6.52 -7.63 0.87
C GLU A 121 -5.93 -7.76 -0.54
N HIS A 122 -5.96 -6.68 -1.31
CA HIS A 122 -5.37 -6.58 -2.65
C HIS A 122 -4.59 -5.27 -2.77
N ALA A 123 -3.27 -5.35 -2.88
CA ALA A 123 -2.44 -4.20 -3.19
C ALA A 123 -2.72 -3.73 -4.61
N LEU A 124 -3.00 -2.44 -4.75
CA LEU A 124 -3.29 -1.82 -6.03
C LEU A 124 -1.98 -1.35 -6.70
N PRO A 125 -1.88 -1.43 -8.04
CA PRO A 125 -0.80 -0.78 -8.76
C PRO A 125 -0.76 0.72 -8.45
N ALA A 126 0.44 1.28 -8.33
CA ALA A 126 0.59 2.72 -8.13
C ALA A 126 -0.03 3.49 -9.31
N GLY A 127 -0.86 4.50 -8.99
CA GLY A 127 -1.61 5.29 -9.96
C GLY A 127 -2.95 4.68 -10.39
N ALA A 128 -3.36 3.53 -9.83
CA ALA A 128 -4.63 2.92 -10.16
C ALA A 128 -5.83 3.74 -9.65
N THR A 129 -6.85 3.87 -10.49
CA THR A 129 -8.18 4.36 -10.11
C THR A 129 -9.14 3.19 -10.08
N VAL A 130 -9.89 3.05 -8.98
CA VAL A 130 -10.92 2.01 -8.85
C VAL A 130 -12.17 2.44 -9.62
N LEU A 131 -12.69 1.55 -10.47
CA LEU A 131 -13.87 1.79 -11.29
C LEU A 131 -15.13 1.26 -10.60
N GLU A 132 -16.30 1.78 -10.99
CA GLU A 132 -17.59 1.29 -10.51
C GLU A 132 -17.96 -0.10 -11.06
N SER A 133 -17.29 -0.53 -12.14
CA SER A 133 -17.51 -1.84 -12.75
C SER A 133 -16.78 -2.95 -12.02
N THR A 134 -17.36 -4.14 -12.05
CA THR A 134 -16.79 -5.35 -11.45
C THR A 134 -16.31 -6.31 -12.53
N CYS A 135 -15.16 -6.95 -12.28
CA CYS A 135 -14.72 -8.12 -13.04
C CYS A 135 -15.63 -9.32 -12.72
N ASP A 136 -15.66 -10.31 -13.61
CA ASP A 136 -16.45 -11.55 -13.45
C ASP A 136 -16.06 -12.34 -12.18
N CYS A 137 -14.84 -12.16 -11.68
CA CYS A 137 -14.41 -12.75 -10.40
C CYS A 137 -15.00 -12.03 -9.16
N GLY A 138 -15.79 -10.97 -9.36
CA GLY A 138 -16.45 -10.19 -8.30
C GLY A 138 -15.58 -9.10 -7.68
N LEU A 139 -14.30 -8.99 -8.06
CA LEU A 139 -13.45 -7.85 -7.67
C LEU A 139 -13.70 -6.62 -8.56
N PRO A 140 -13.47 -5.40 -8.05
CA PRO A 140 -13.59 -4.19 -8.86
C PRO A 140 -12.59 -4.17 -10.01
N ARG A 141 -12.96 -3.51 -11.11
CA ARG A 141 -12.02 -3.14 -12.18
C ARG A 141 -11.24 -1.90 -11.76
N LEU A 142 -10.04 -1.79 -12.30
CA LEU A 142 -9.13 -0.67 -12.13
C LEU A 142 -8.83 -0.06 -13.49
N SER A 143 -8.75 1.26 -13.57
CA SER A 143 -8.07 1.97 -14.66
C SER A 143 -6.66 2.31 -14.21
N VAL A 144 -5.65 1.92 -15.00
CA VAL A 144 -4.24 2.18 -14.71
C VAL A 144 -3.55 2.63 -15.98
N THR A 145 -2.65 3.62 -15.87
CA THR A 145 -1.87 4.13 -17.00
C THR A 145 -0.40 3.83 -16.83
N ARG A 146 0.20 3.15 -17.82
CA ARG A 146 1.63 2.85 -17.94
C ARG A 146 2.03 2.82 -19.41
N GLY A 147 2.27 3.98 -20.02
CA GLY A 147 2.41 4.14 -21.48
C GLY A 147 1.11 3.89 -22.26
N ALA A 148 0.22 3.01 -21.77
CA ALA A 148 -1.14 2.84 -22.24
C ALA A 148 -2.08 2.89 -21.02
N THR A 149 -3.26 3.47 -21.21
CA THR A 149 -4.36 3.33 -20.24
C THR A 149 -5.05 2.00 -20.50
N VAL A 150 -5.11 1.15 -19.48
CA VAL A 150 -5.76 -0.16 -19.55
C VAL A 150 -6.70 -0.33 -18.37
N GLU A 151 -7.79 -1.05 -18.61
CA GLU A 151 -8.71 -1.46 -17.56
C GLU A 151 -8.51 -2.93 -17.22
N VAL A 152 -8.15 -3.24 -15.98
CA VAL A 152 -7.87 -4.59 -15.51
C VAL A 152 -8.57 -4.89 -14.19
N CYS A 153 -8.80 -6.16 -13.89
CA CYS A 153 -9.23 -6.62 -12.58
C CYS A 153 -8.25 -6.18 -11.47
N ALA A 154 -8.77 -5.84 -10.28
CA ALA A 154 -7.93 -5.50 -9.14
C ALA A 154 -7.00 -6.63 -8.68
N SER A 155 -7.33 -7.89 -9.00
CA SER A 155 -6.44 -9.02 -8.76
C SER A 155 -5.49 -9.23 -9.94
N ARG A 156 -4.19 -9.06 -9.68
CA ARG A 156 -3.10 -9.35 -10.64
C ARG A 156 -3.14 -10.78 -11.17
N SER A 157 -3.62 -11.75 -10.39
CA SER A 157 -3.75 -13.14 -10.84
C SER A 157 -4.95 -13.37 -11.76
N CYS A 158 -5.93 -12.48 -11.77
CA CYS A 158 -7.10 -12.56 -12.65
C CYS A 158 -6.80 -11.92 -14.01
N GLU A 159 -6.37 -10.66 -14.01
CA GLU A 159 -5.98 -9.92 -15.22
C GLU A 159 -4.65 -9.20 -14.92
N PRO A 160 -3.50 -9.77 -15.31
CA PRO A 160 -2.20 -9.17 -15.02
C PRO A 160 -2.01 -7.84 -15.77
N LEU A 161 -1.72 -6.76 -15.04
CA LEU A 161 -1.44 -5.44 -15.63
C LEU A 161 -0.37 -5.51 -16.72
N ASP A 162 0.73 -6.23 -16.47
CA ASP A 162 1.86 -6.35 -17.39
C ASP A 162 1.44 -6.92 -18.74
N ALA A 163 0.59 -7.95 -18.73
CA ALA A 163 0.08 -8.57 -19.94
C ALA A 163 -0.87 -7.64 -20.70
N ALA A 164 -1.65 -6.82 -19.99
CA ALA A 164 -2.51 -5.81 -20.61
C ALA A 164 -1.68 -4.69 -21.26
N ILE A 165 -0.60 -4.25 -20.61
CA ILE A 165 0.32 -3.24 -21.17
C ILE A 165 1.12 -3.81 -22.35
N GLU A 166 1.61 -5.05 -22.24
CA GLU A 166 2.27 -5.77 -23.33
C GLU A 166 1.34 -5.88 -24.53
N ALA A 167 0.10 -6.32 -24.35
CA ALA A 167 -0.89 -6.40 -25.43
C ALA A 167 -1.17 -5.05 -26.10
N ALA A 168 -1.01 -3.93 -25.38
CA ALA A 168 -1.27 -2.58 -25.89
C ALA A 168 -0.08 -1.94 -26.62
N LEU A 169 1.16 -2.30 -26.25
CA LEU A 169 2.37 -1.58 -26.66
C LEU A 169 3.48 -2.46 -27.26
N ASP A 170 3.44 -3.79 -27.12
CA ASP A 170 4.50 -4.67 -27.62
C ASP A 170 4.62 -4.53 -29.15
N ARG A 171 5.86 -4.30 -29.62
CA ARG A 171 6.22 -4.15 -31.04
C ARG A 171 5.49 -3.02 -31.76
N ARG A 172 5.10 -1.98 -31.01
CA ARG A 172 4.39 -0.82 -31.55
C ARG A 172 5.31 0.34 -31.94
N PHE A 173 6.57 0.28 -31.53
CA PHE A 173 7.59 1.31 -31.71
C PHE A 173 8.87 0.69 -32.25
N ASP A 174 9.69 1.50 -32.90
CA ASP A 174 10.93 1.08 -33.54
C ASP A 174 12.15 1.56 -32.75
N CYS A 175 13.16 0.72 -32.66
CA CYS A 175 14.43 1.06 -32.02
C CYS A 175 15.16 2.13 -32.84
N PRO A 176 15.57 3.26 -32.23
CA PRO A 176 16.28 4.33 -32.93
C PRO A 176 17.65 3.90 -33.45
N ASP A 177 18.30 2.92 -32.80
CA ASP A 177 19.67 2.52 -33.13
C ASP A 177 19.74 1.45 -34.23
N CYS A 178 18.80 0.50 -34.24
CA CYS A 178 18.85 -0.63 -35.16
C CYS A 178 17.57 -0.89 -35.96
N GLY A 179 16.50 -0.11 -35.73
CA GLY A 179 15.24 -0.19 -36.48
C GLY A 179 14.42 -1.46 -36.24
N ARG A 180 14.76 -2.27 -35.22
CA ARG A 180 13.96 -3.44 -34.82
C ARG A 180 12.84 -3.03 -33.86
N ASP A 181 11.84 -3.88 -33.74
CA ASP A 181 10.73 -3.70 -32.81
C ASP A 181 11.20 -3.50 -31.35
N MET A 182 10.53 -2.58 -30.66
CA MET A 182 10.62 -2.40 -29.22
C MET A 182 9.58 -3.27 -28.50
N ARG A 183 10.01 -4.01 -27.49
CA ARG A 183 9.17 -4.95 -26.74
C ARG A 183 8.93 -4.50 -25.32
N VAL A 184 7.75 -4.80 -24.80
CA VAL A 184 7.45 -4.55 -23.39
C VAL A 184 8.16 -5.61 -22.54
N VAL A 185 9.05 -5.17 -21.67
CA VAL A 185 9.78 -6.05 -20.75
C VAL A 185 9.74 -5.50 -19.33
N ARG A 186 10.02 -6.37 -18.36
CA ARG A 186 10.06 -6.03 -16.94
C ARG A 186 11.48 -6.10 -16.40
N ALA A 187 12.06 -4.94 -16.07
CA ALA A 187 13.34 -4.82 -15.37
C ALA A 187 13.32 -3.59 -14.46
N GLY A 188 13.17 -3.77 -13.14
CA GLY A 188 12.97 -2.67 -12.19
C GLY A 188 11.65 -1.88 -12.34
N GLY A 189 10.92 -2.11 -13.43
CA GLY A 189 9.65 -1.49 -13.83
C GLY A 189 9.22 -2.06 -15.19
N LEU A 190 8.16 -1.53 -15.79
CA LEU A 190 7.84 -1.84 -17.20
C LEU A 190 8.59 -0.86 -18.10
N LEU A 191 9.23 -1.38 -19.13
CA LEU A 191 10.02 -0.60 -20.08
C LEU A 191 9.86 -1.17 -21.48
N LEU A 192 10.19 -0.36 -22.49
CA LEU A 192 10.35 -0.78 -23.88
C LEU A 192 11.83 -1.10 -24.10
N GLY A 193 12.15 -2.34 -24.47
CA GLY A 193 13.51 -2.79 -24.78
C GLY A 193 13.60 -3.32 -26.21
N CYS A 194 14.72 -3.06 -26.88
CA CYS A 194 14.94 -3.55 -28.24
C CYS A 194 14.90 -5.10 -28.32
N ASP A 195 14.15 -5.67 -29.27
CA ASP A 195 14.15 -7.12 -29.54
C ASP A 195 15.52 -7.64 -30.06
N GLY A 196 16.45 -6.72 -30.36
CA GLY A 196 17.82 -7.02 -30.72
C GLY A 196 18.77 -7.28 -29.56
N TYR A 197 18.32 -7.23 -28.31
CA TYR A 197 19.16 -7.56 -27.15
C TYR A 197 19.73 -8.99 -27.25
N PRO A 198 21.04 -9.22 -26.97
CA PRO A 198 22.00 -8.29 -26.37
C PRO A 198 22.81 -7.43 -27.35
N ASP A 199 22.61 -7.56 -28.67
CA ASP A 199 23.39 -6.81 -29.67
C ASP A 199 22.99 -5.33 -29.75
N CYS A 200 21.82 -4.98 -29.23
CA CYS A 200 21.32 -3.61 -29.06
C CYS A 200 20.63 -3.50 -27.71
N ASP A 201 21.07 -2.59 -26.85
CA ASP A 201 20.66 -2.45 -25.45
C ASP A 201 19.75 -1.23 -25.19
N VAL A 202 19.27 -0.58 -26.26
CA VAL A 202 18.31 0.52 -26.18
C VAL A 202 17.10 0.10 -25.36
N SER A 203 16.83 0.88 -24.32
CA SER A 203 15.68 0.69 -23.43
C SER A 203 15.18 2.03 -22.90
N VAL A 204 13.86 2.21 -22.86
CA VAL A 204 13.21 3.39 -22.29
C VAL A 204 12.10 2.99 -21.34
N SER A 205 12.03 3.64 -20.17
CA SER A 205 10.99 3.34 -19.17
C SER A 205 9.62 3.77 -19.66
N LEU A 206 8.58 2.97 -19.42
CA LEU A 206 7.22 3.40 -19.71
C LEU A 206 6.78 4.46 -18.69
N PRO A 207 6.19 5.58 -19.14
CA PRO A 207 5.77 6.66 -18.24
C PRO A 207 4.46 6.31 -17.55
N ASP A 208 4.11 7.04 -16.49
CA ASP A 208 2.83 6.91 -15.77
C ASP A 208 1.67 7.67 -16.47
N GLU A 209 1.84 7.98 -17.76
CA GLU A 209 0.86 8.60 -18.64
C GLU A 209 0.77 7.83 -19.97
N ALA A 210 -0.26 8.12 -20.77
CA ALA A 210 -0.45 7.43 -22.04
C ALA A 210 0.46 8.04 -23.11
N CYS A 211 1.07 7.19 -23.94
CA CYS A 211 1.79 7.63 -25.12
C CYS A 211 0.80 8.27 -26.10
N ASP A 212 1.13 9.46 -26.57
CA ASP A 212 0.28 10.30 -27.43
C ASP A 212 0.72 10.31 -28.90
N GLY A 213 1.86 9.68 -29.21
CA GLY A 213 2.42 9.64 -30.56
C GLY A 213 3.69 8.79 -30.66
N VAL A 214 4.32 8.90 -31.83
CA VAL A 214 5.60 8.29 -32.17
C VAL A 214 6.52 9.43 -32.63
N CYS A 215 7.68 9.55 -32.02
CA CYS A 215 8.72 10.49 -32.38
C CYS A 215 9.37 10.07 -33.72
N ASP A 216 9.99 11.01 -34.42
CA ASP A 216 10.73 10.75 -35.65
C ASP A 216 11.88 9.74 -35.47
N CYS A 217 12.37 9.55 -34.24
CA CYS A 217 13.39 8.53 -33.93
C CYS A 217 12.80 7.10 -33.80
N GLY A 218 11.48 6.93 -33.87
CA GLY A 218 10.79 5.63 -33.76
C GLY A 218 10.26 5.30 -32.36
N LEU A 219 10.69 6.02 -31.32
CA LEU A 219 10.23 5.84 -29.94
C LEU A 219 8.91 6.56 -29.66
N PRO A 220 8.15 6.16 -28.61
CA PRO A 220 6.93 6.85 -28.21
C PRO A 220 7.17 8.29 -27.75
N THR A 221 6.14 9.11 -27.90
CA THR A 221 5.99 10.39 -27.18
C THR A 221 4.98 10.27 -26.05
N ALA A 222 5.19 11.04 -24.98
CA ALA A 222 4.24 11.23 -23.88
C ALA A 222 4.27 12.69 -23.44
N GLY A 223 3.09 13.32 -23.32
CA GLY A 223 2.98 14.75 -23.05
C GLY A 223 3.63 15.61 -24.14
N GLY A 224 3.63 15.11 -25.38
CA GLY A 224 4.28 15.72 -26.54
C GLY A 224 5.81 15.69 -26.50
N ARG A 225 6.46 14.81 -25.72
CA ARG A 225 7.92 14.68 -25.66
C ARG A 225 8.36 13.26 -25.91
N CYS A 226 9.48 13.08 -26.63
CA CYS A 226 10.12 11.78 -26.80
C CYS A 226 10.50 11.17 -25.44
N LEU A 227 10.34 9.85 -25.29
CA LEU A 227 10.78 9.14 -24.08
C LEU A 227 12.31 8.97 -23.98
N ASP A 228 13.02 9.17 -25.08
CA ASP A 228 14.48 9.27 -25.04
C ASP A 228 14.89 10.72 -24.74
N ALA A 229 15.54 10.90 -23.58
CA ALA A 229 15.99 12.21 -23.11
C ALA A 229 17.12 12.80 -23.97
N ASP A 230 17.85 11.95 -24.70
CA ASP A 230 18.93 12.36 -25.59
C ASP A 230 18.43 12.62 -27.02
N CYS A 231 17.12 12.41 -27.28
CA CYS A 231 16.53 12.65 -28.58
C CYS A 231 16.47 14.17 -28.88
N PRO A 232 17.09 14.64 -29.97
CA PRO A 232 17.11 16.06 -30.32
C PRO A 232 15.82 16.55 -30.99
N SER A 233 14.92 15.63 -31.34
CA SER A 233 13.61 15.95 -31.93
C SER A 233 12.66 16.52 -30.86
N PRO A 234 11.95 17.63 -31.17
CA PRO A 234 11.10 18.32 -30.20
C PRO A 234 9.92 17.50 -29.70
#